data_AF-A0A9E1UHG3-F1
#
_entry.id   AF-A0A9E1UHG3-F1
#
_cell.length_a   1.000
_cell.length_b   1.000
_cell.length_c   1.000
_cell.angle_alpha   90.00
_cell.angle_beta   90.00
_cell.angle_gamma   90.00
#
_symmetry.space_group_name_H-M   'P 1'
#
loop_
_entity.id
_entity.type
_entity.pdbx_description
1 polymer ?
#
loop_
_entity_poly.entity_id
_entity_poly.type
_entity_poly.pdbx_seq_one_letter_code
_entity_poly.pdbx_strand_id
1 'polypeptide(L)' 'GGAIAAESGIPKKTIEELKRRGHKFQNAPGGFGGYQGILLDHKHGTLHGATEPRKDGAAVGY' A
#
# COMPACT_ATOMS: atom_id res chain seq x y z
N GLY A 1 15.01 2.12 20.19
CA GLY A 1 14.63 2.82 18.95
C GLY A 1 14.00 1.83 18.00
N GLY A 2 12.79 2.12 17.51
CA GLY A 2 12.03 1.20 16.65
C GLY A 2 12.61 1.10 15.24
N ALA A 3 12.42 -0.05 14.59
CA ALA A 3 12.81 -0.28 13.21
C ALA A 3 11.71 0.18 12.25
N ILE A 4 12.11 0.87 11.18
CA ILE A 4 11.21 1.37 10.13
C ILE A 4 11.18 0.37 9.00
N ALA A 5 10.01 0.09 8.45
CA ALA A 5 9.89 -0.63 7.20
C ALA A 5 9.13 0.24 6.18
N ALA A 6 9.46 0.09 4.90
CA ALA A 6 8.93 0.90 3.82
C ALA A 6 8.46 0.02 2.66
N GLU A 7 7.38 0.44 2.00
CA GLU A 7 6.91 -0.20 0.77
C GLU A 7 7.91 0.02 -0.38
N SER A 8 7.92 -0.91 -1.35
CA SER A 8 8.83 -0.90 -2.50
C SER A 8 8.67 0.33 -3.42
N GLY A 9 7.53 1.01 -3.35
CA GLY A 9 7.26 2.24 -4.10
C GLY A 9 8.04 3.47 -3.60
N ILE A 10 8.64 3.41 -2.40
CA ILE A 10 9.41 4.53 -1.86
C ILE A 10 10.79 4.61 -2.55
N PRO A 11 11.19 5.77 -3.11
CA PRO A 11 12.47 5.89 -3.80
C PRO A 11 13.67 5.57 -2.90
N LYS A 12 14.65 4.83 -3.45
CA LYS A 12 15.89 4.47 -2.74
C LYS A 12 16.61 5.70 -2.18
N LYS A 13 16.67 6.81 -2.93
CA LYS A 13 17.30 8.07 -2.47
C LYS A 13 16.68 8.60 -1.17
N THR A 14 15.35 8.49 -1.03
CA THR A 14 14.64 8.90 0.19
C THR A 14 15.01 8.00 1.37
N ILE A 15 15.08 6.68 1.16
CA ILE A 15 15.50 5.71 2.18
C ILE A 15 16.92 6.00 2.65
N GLU A 16 17.86 6.25 1.73
CA GLU A 16 19.26 6.51 2.07
C GLU A 16 19.44 7.83 2.85
N GLU A 17 18.72 8.89 2.48
CA GLU A 17 18.75 10.15 3.24
C GLU A 17 18.20 9.97 4.66
N LEU A 18 17.15 9.17 4.83
CA LEU A 18 16.61 8.85 6.15
C LEU A 18 17.62 8.02 6.96
N LYS A 19 18.28 7.03 6.37
CA LYS A 19 19.37 6.28 7.03
C LYS A 19 20.49 7.21 7.49
N ARG A 20 20.90 8.18 6.67
CA ARG A 20 21.92 9.19 7.01
C ARG A 20 21.53 10.05 8.21
N ARG A 21 20.23 10.28 8.41
CA ARG A 21 19.67 10.99 9.58
C ARG A 21 19.53 10.11 10.83
N GLY A 22 19.95 8.84 10.77
CA GLY A 22 19.95 7.91 11.90
C GLY A 22 18.73 6.97 11.95
N HIS A 23 17.86 6.99 10.94
CA HIS A 23 16.73 6.06 10.86
C HIS A 23 17.21 4.63 10.55
N LYS A 24 16.76 3.66 11.35
CA LYS A 24 17.09 2.23 11.15
C LYS A 24 15.99 1.56 10.36
N PHE A 25 16.32 1.06 9.17
CA PHE A 25 15.37 0.33 8.33
C PHE A 25 15.52 -1.17 8.50
N GLN A 26 14.39 -1.88 8.53
CA GLN A 26 14.32 -3.34 8.45
C GLN A 26 13.69 -3.75 7.12
N ASN A 27 14.12 -4.90 6.60
CA ASN A 27 13.50 -5.49 5.44
C ASN A 27 12.15 -6.09 5.85
N ALA A 28 11.04 -5.56 5.31
CA ALA A 28 9.71 -6.14 5.51
C ALA A 28 9.00 -6.32 4.15
N PRO A 29 9.48 -7.26 3.31
CA PRO A 29 8.84 -7.54 2.04
C PRO A 29 7.41 -8.03 2.28
N GLY A 30 6.41 -7.27 1.82
CA GLY A 30 5.00 -7.68 1.80
C GLY A 30 4.18 -7.44 3.08
N GLY A 31 4.72 -6.76 4.10
CA GLY A 31 4.06 -6.54 5.38
C GLY A 31 3.04 -5.39 5.45
N PHE A 32 2.65 -4.80 4.32
CA PHE A 32 1.83 -3.58 4.28
C PHE A 32 0.59 -3.77 3.40
N GLY A 33 -0.55 -3.27 3.90
CA GLY A 33 -1.79 -3.18 3.14
C GLY A 33 -2.50 -4.51 2.84
N GLY A 34 -3.25 -4.52 1.74
CA GLY A 34 -4.21 -5.58 1.37
C GLY A 34 -5.66 -5.10 1.32
N TYR A 35 -5.85 -3.82 1.08
CA TYR A 35 -7.14 -3.13 1.17
C TYR A 35 -8.13 -3.64 0.12
N GLN A 36 -9.41 -3.54 0.48
CA GLN A 36 -10.54 -3.74 -0.41
C GLN A 36 -11.37 -2.46 -0.34
N GLY A 37 -11.91 -2.00 -1.47
CA GLY A 37 -12.66 -0.75 -1.53
C GLY A 37 -13.84 -0.84 -2.50
N ILE A 38 -14.91 -0.12 -2.18
CA ILE A 38 -16.04 0.10 -3.08
C ILE A 38 -16.24 1.61 -3.18
N LEU A 39 -16.23 2.13 -4.41
CA LEU A 39 -16.65 3.49 -4.70
C LEU A 39 -18.12 3.48 -5.13
N LEU A 40 -18.94 4.28 -4.45
CA LEU A 40 -20.34 4.51 -4.82
C LEU A 40 -20.41 5.67 -5.81
N ASP A 41 -20.71 5.37 -7.07
CA ASP A 41 -20.91 6.38 -8.11
C ASP A 41 -22.38 6.81 -8.14
N HIS A 42 -22.72 7.81 -7.33
CA HIS A 42 -24.09 8.34 -7.26
C HIS A 42 -24.56 9.01 -8.55
N LYS A 43 -23.65 9.44 -9.42
CA LYS A 43 -24.00 10.09 -10.68
C LYS A 43 -24.53 9.07 -11.69
N HIS A 44 -23.92 7.90 -11.74
CA HIS A 44 -24.28 6.84 -12.69
C HIS A 44 -25.06 5.69 -12.05
N GLY A 45 -25.23 5.71 -10.72
CA GLY A 45 -25.96 4.69 -9.98
C GLY A 45 -25.23 3.34 -9.90
N THR A 46 -23.90 3.35 -10.04
CA THR A 46 -23.06 2.14 -10.14
C THR A 46 -22.08 2.02 -8.98
N LEU A 47 -21.53 0.81 -8.79
CA LEU A 47 -20.52 0.50 -7.78
C LEU A 47 -19.22 0.07 -8.45
N HIS A 48 -18.08 0.64 -8.05
CA HIS A 48 -16.77 0.20 -8.50
C HIS A 48 -16.02 -0.49 -7.36
N GLY A 49 -15.87 -1.82 -7.45
CA GLY A 49 -15.07 -2.60 -6.52
C GLY A 49 -13.60 -2.65 -6.92
N ALA A 50 -12.70 -2.57 -5.94
CA ALA A 50 -11.26 -2.68 -6.14
C ALA A 50 -10.62 -3.53 -5.04
N THR A 51 -9.59 -4.27 -5.44
CA THR A 51 -8.77 -5.10 -4.56
C THR A 51 -7.31 -4.73 -4.74
N GLU A 52 -6.55 -4.74 -3.64
CA GLU A 52 -5.13 -4.46 -3.69
C GLU A 52 -4.39 -5.56 -4.51
N PRO A 53 -3.59 -5.21 -5.53
CA PRO A 53 -3.04 -6.17 -6.51
C PRO A 53 -2.07 -7.20 -5.92
N ARG A 54 -1.62 -6.98 -4.68
CA ARG A 54 -0.71 -7.87 -3.95
C ARG A 54 -1.44 -8.96 -3.16
N LYS A 55 -2.78 -8.98 -3.22
CA LYS A 55 -3.64 -9.98 -2.58
C LYS A 55 -4.46 -10.69 -3.66
N ASP A 56 -4.80 -11.94 -3.41
CA ASP A 56 -5.67 -12.75 -4.28
C ASP A 56 -7.16 -12.38 -4.10
N GLY A 57 -7.45 -11.10 -3.88
CA GLY A 57 -8.82 -10.62 -3.70
C GLY A 57 -9.55 -10.49 -5.04
N ALA A 58 -10.88 -10.39 -4.95
CA ALA A 58 -11.74 -10.25 -6.12
C ALA A 58 -12.81 -9.19 -5.86
N ALA A 59 -13.08 -8.38 -6.88
CA ALA A 59 -14.24 -7.49 -6.93
C ALA A 59 -15.31 -8.12 -7.83
N VAL A 60 -16.49 -8.39 -7.29
CA VAL A 60 -17.62 -9.00 -8.01
C VAL A 60 -18.84 -8.10 -7.85
N GLY A 61 -19.47 -7.73 -8.97
CA GLY A 61 -20.66 -6.87 -9.02
C GLY A 61 -21.90 -7.60 -9.56
N TYR A 62 -23.07 -7.00 -9.34
CA TYR A 62 -24.37 -7.39 -9.88
C TYR A 62 -25.10 -6.15 -10.40
#